data_AF-A0A533ZHC4-F1
#
_entry.id   AF-A0A533ZHC4-F1
#
_cell.length_a   1.000
_cell.length_b   1.000
_cell.length_c   1.000
_cell.angle_alpha   90.00
_cell.angle_beta   90.00
_cell.angle_gamma   90.00
#
_symmetry.space_group_name_H-M   'P 1'
#
loop_
_entity.id
_entity.type
_entity.pdbx_description
1 polymer ?
#
loop_
_entity_poly.entity_id
_entity_poly.type
_entity_poly.pdbx_seq_one_letter_code
_entity_poly.pdbx_strand_id
1 'polypeptide(L)'
;MKRSRLYDDHAKRGASFIEQGGWDVPAQSGDAAAEHLAVRRGVGVTDLCHRGKLRVTGEDRVKWLQSVISNDILPLATGQGIYSSL
;
A
#
# COMPACT_ATOMS: atom_id res chain seq x y z
N MET A 1 -9.94 16.03 -3.71
CA MET A 1 -9.13 14.79 -3.67
C MET A 1 -9.96 13.70 -3.00
N LYS A 2 -9.72 12.42 -3.32
CA LYS A 2 -10.35 11.26 -2.67
C LYS A 2 -9.75 11.10 -1.27
N ARG A 3 -10.53 10.58 -0.32
CA ARG A 3 -10.11 10.40 1.08
C ARG A 3 -10.29 8.95 1.51
N SER A 4 -9.35 8.44 2.31
CA SER A 4 -9.49 7.11 2.92
C SER A 4 -10.56 7.14 4.02
N ARG A 5 -11.04 5.96 4.43
CA ARG A 5 -11.94 5.84 5.60
C ARG A 5 -11.28 6.23 6.92
N LEU A 6 -9.95 6.36 6.94
CA LEU A 6 -9.16 6.76 8.11
C LEU A 6 -8.81 8.25 8.10
N TYR A 7 -9.25 9.01 7.10
CA TYR A 7 -8.89 10.43 6.95
C TYR A 7 -9.21 11.25 8.20
N ASP A 8 -10.45 11.14 8.73
CA ASP A 8 -10.87 11.93 9.89
C ASP A 8 -10.08 11.56 11.15
N ASP A 9 -9.69 10.29 11.29
CA ASP A 9 -8.87 9.83 12.43
C ASP A 9 -7.44 10.35 12.35
N HIS A 10 -6.85 10.40 11.15
CA HIS A 10 -5.57 11.04 10.91
C HIS A 10 -5.64 12.55 11.18
N ALA A 11 -6.67 13.23 10.69
CA ALA A 11 -6.86 14.66 10.89
C ALA A 11 -7.01 15.02 12.38
N LYS A 12 -7.78 14.24 13.15
CA LYS A 12 -7.89 14.41 14.62
C LYS A 12 -6.58 14.21 15.36
N ARG A 13 -5.66 13.41 14.81
CA ARG A 13 -4.31 13.16 15.37
C ARG A 13 -3.28 14.18 14.90
N GLY A 14 -3.67 15.20 14.14
CA GLY A 14 -2.79 16.26 13.67
C GLY A 14 -1.96 15.88 12.45
N ALA A 15 -2.36 14.87 11.67
CA ALA A 15 -1.66 14.53 10.45
C ALA A 15 -1.72 15.67 9.41
N SER A 16 -0.61 15.94 8.75
CA SER A 16 -0.60 16.72 7.52
C SER A 16 -0.81 15.81 6.32
N PHE A 17 -1.43 16.34 5.27
CA PHE A 17 -1.79 15.57 4.08
C PHE A 17 -1.11 16.13 2.84
N ILE A 18 -0.77 15.23 1.91
CA ILE A 18 -0.30 15.54 0.57
C ILE A 18 -1.23 14.95 -0.47
N GLU A 19 -1.21 15.52 -1.67
CA GLU A 19 -1.89 14.97 -2.83
C GLU A 19 -1.02 13.88 -3.46
N GLN A 20 -1.59 12.68 -3.67
CA GLN A 20 -0.96 11.62 -4.42
C GLN A 20 -1.98 10.84 -5.25
N GLY A 21 -1.89 10.92 -6.58
CA GLY A 21 -2.73 10.12 -7.49
C GLY A 21 -4.23 10.40 -7.32
N GLY A 22 -4.58 11.64 -6.99
CA GLY A 22 -5.93 12.11 -6.71
C GLY A 22 -6.40 11.86 -5.28
N TRP A 23 -5.55 11.36 -4.37
CA TRP A 23 -5.89 11.08 -2.97
C TRP A 23 -5.24 12.06 -1.98
N ASP A 24 -5.95 12.40 -0.92
CA ASP A 24 -5.39 12.97 0.30
C ASP A 24 -4.72 11.84 1.10
N VAL A 25 -3.39 11.85 1.17
CA VAL A 25 -2.58 10.83 1.88
C VAL A 25 -1.88 11.48 3.07
N PRO A 26 -1.93 10.89 4.28
CA PRO A 26 -1.21 11.43 5.43
C PRO A 26 0.31 11.35 5.19
N ALA A 27 0.97 12.51 5.22
CA ALA A 27 2.41 12.63 4.98
C ALA A 27 3.24 12.42 6.25
N GLN A 28 2.75 12.96 7.37
CA GLN A 28 3.32 12.80 8.70
C GLN A 28 2.28 13.16 9.77
N SER A 29 2.45 12.65 10.98
CA SER A 29 1.57 12.87 12.15
C SER A 29 2.11 13.94 13.12
N GLY A 30 3.03 14.78 12.65
CA GLY A 30 3.55 15.94 13.41
C GLY A 30 5.07 16.08 13.36
N ASP A 31 5.80 14.96 13.51
CA ASP A 31 7.27 14.91 13.42
C ASP A 31 7.72 13.67 12.65
N ALA A 32 8.09 13.87 11.39
CA ALA A 32 8.58 12.81 10.51
C ALA A 32 9.86 12.11 11.03
N ALA A 33 10.72 12.80 11.78
CA ALA A 33 11.92 12.19 12.35
C ALA A 33 11.57 11.25 13.52
N ALA A 34 10.60 11.65 14.35
CA ALA A 34 10.07 10.79 15.41
C ALA A 34 9.38 9.53 14.83
N GLU A 35 8.60 9.68 13.75
CA GLU A 35 7.98 8.54 13.04
C GLU A 35 9.02 7.57 12.47
N HIS A 36 10.08 8.12 11.85
CA HIS A 36 11.19 7.31 11.36
C HIS A 36 11.86 6.52 12.50
N LEU A 37 12.16 7.19 13.61
CA LEU A 37 12.76 6.55 14.78
C LEU A 37 11.83 5.49 15.39
N ALA A 38 10.52 5.71 15.41
CA ALA A 38 9.53 4.76 15.89
C ALA A 38 9.56 3.46 15.06
N VAL A 39 9.62 3.55 13.73
CA VAL A 39 9.78 2.37 12.85
C VAL A 39 11.11 1.68 13.07
N ARG A 40 12.20 2.45 13.24
CA ARG A 40 13.56 1.88 13.42
C ARG A 40 13.75 1.18 14.77
N ARG A 41 13.05 1.62 15.81
CA ARG A 41 13.23 1.15 17.19
C ARG A 41 12.02 0.37 17.72
N GLY A 42 10.97 0.22 16.93
CA GLY A 42 9.71 -0.37 17.36
C GLY A 42 8.79 -0.67 16.19
N VAL A 43 7.59 -0.11 16.21
CA VAL A 43 6.53 -0.36 15.23
C VAL A 43 6.01 0.97 14.70
N GLY A 44 5.81 1.05 13.39
CA GLY A 44 5.03 2.10 12.75
C GLY A 44 3.88 1.50 11.95
N VAL A 45 2.79 2.25 11.86
CA VAL A 45 1.59 1.88 11.11
C VAL A 45 1.38 2.95 10.03
N THR A 46 1.17 2.50 8.78
CA THR A 46 0.95 3.39 7.64
C THR A 46 -0.41 3.12 7.00
N ASP A 47 -1.11 4.17 6.60
CA ASP A 47 -2.34 4.06 5.81
C ASP A 47 -2.01 3.96 4.31
N LEU A 48 -2.25 2.78 3.73
CA LEU A 48 -2.08 2.53 2.30
C LEU A 48 -3.42 2.31 1.58
N CYS A 49 -4.53 2.78 2.14
CA CYS A 49 -5.86 2.59 1.55
C CYS A 49 -6.02 3.21 0.16
N HIS A 50 -5.16 4.17 -0.21
CA HIS A 50 -5.12 4.74 -1.56
C HIS A 50 -4.64 3.73 -2.63
N ARG A 51 -3.97 2.63 -2.23
CA ARG A 51 -3.47 1.60 -3.15
C ARG A 51 -4.60 0.68 -3.60
N GLY A 52 -4.69 0.51 -4.93
CA GLY A 52 -5.61 -0.44 -5.54
C GLY A 52 -5.26 -1.89 -5.20
N LYS A 53 -6.30 -2.72 -5.05
CA LYS A 53 -6.18 -4.17 -4.92
C LYS A 53 -7.03 -4.81 -6.00
N LEU A 54 -6.42 -5.69 -6.79
CA LEU A 54 -7.10 -6.44 -7.84
C LEU A 54 -7.16 -7.91 -7.43
N ARG A 55 -8.30 -8.56 -7.69
CA ARG A 55 -8.46 -10.00 -7.55
C ARG A 55 -8.67 -10.59 -8.93
N VAL A 56 -7.76 -11.47 -9.34
CA VAL A 56 -7.84 -12.18 -10.62
C VAL A 56 -8.45 -13.56 -10.36
N THR A 57 -9.47 -13.93 -11.13
CA THR A 57 -10.22 -15.20 -10.99
C THR A 57 -10.33 -15.90 -12.34
N GLY A 58 -10.78 -17.16 -12.35
CA GLY A 58 -10.87 -17.99 -13.56
C GLY A 58 -9.77 -19.03 -13.63
N GLU A 59 -9.97 -20.03 -14.49
CA GLU A 59 -9.08 -21.20 -14.61
C GLU A 59 -7.68 -20.79 -15.09
N ASP A 60 -7.60 -19.88 -16.07
CA ASP A 60 -6.34 -19.42 -16.67
C ASP A 60 -5.65 -18.24 -15.95
N ARG A 61 -6.15 -17.82 -14.77
CA ARG A 61 -5.68 -16.59 -14.07
C ARG A 61 -4.16 -16.53 -13.84
N VAL A 62 -3.54 -17.68 -13.54
CA VAL A 62 -2.09 -17.76 -13.28
C VAL A 62 -1.32 -17.58 -14.58
N LYS A 63 -1.74 -18.26 -15.65
CA LYS A 63 -1.15 -18.13 -16.98
C LYS A 63 -1.26 -16.69 -17.51
N TRP A 64 -2.43 -16.07 -17.35
CA TRP A 64 -2.63 -14.67 -17.72
C TRP A 64 -1.71 -13.74 -16.93
N LEU A 65 -1.68 -13.88 -15.59
CA LEU A 65 -0.85 -12.99 -14.76
C LEU A 65 0.65 -13.17 -15.06
N GLN A 66 1.12 -14.40 -15.23
CA GLN A 66 2.50 -14.72 -15.66
C GLN A 66 2.86 -14.05 -17.00
N SER A 67 1.88 -13.88 -17.90
CA SER A 67 2.14 -13.31 -19.23
C SER A 67 2.26 -11.78 -19.26
N VAL A 68 1.85 -11.09 -18.18
CA VAL A 68 1.80 -9.62 -18.14
C VAL A 68 2.75 -8.99 -17.12
N ILE A 69 3.43 -9.80 -16.30
CA ILE A 69 4.38 -9.30 -15.29
C ILE A 69 5.79 -9.83 -15.57
N SER A 70 6.80 -9.09 -15.12
CA SER A 70 8.21 -9.42 -15.37
C SER A 70 8.74 -10.65 -14.61
N ASN A 71 8.21 -10.93 -13.41
CA ASN A 71 8.73 -11.97 -12.53
C ASN A 71 7.91 -13.26 -12.57
N ASP A 72 8.62 -14.38 -12.38
CA ASP A 72 8.02 -15.72 -12.40
C ASP A 72 7.20 -16.01 -11.14
N ILE A 73 5.91 -16.32 -11.34
CA ILE A 73 4.97 -16.67 -10.26
C ILE A 73 4.62 -18.16 -10.24
N LEU A 74 5.05 -18.95 -11.23
CA LEU A 74 4.79 -20.39 -11.26
C LEU A 74 5.33 -21.14 -10.02
N PRO A 75 6.48 -20.76 -9.43
CA PRO A 75 6.99 -21.42 -8.22
C PRO A 75 6.28 -21.03 -6.92
N LEU A 76 5.40 -20.01 -6.93
CA LEU A 76 4.79 -19.50 -5.69
C LEU A 76 3.76 -20.48 -5.13
N ALA A 77 3.93 -20.83 -3.86
CA ALA A 77 2.93 -21.54 -3.08
C ALA A 77 1.86 -20.60 -2.52
N THR A 78 0.74 -21.18 -2.06
CA THR A 78 -0.33 -20.41 -1.40
C THR A 78 0.22 -19.65 -0.18
N GLY A 79 -0.09 -18.36 -0.09
CA GLY A 79 0.40 -17.47 0.98
C GLY A 79 1.72 -16.77 0.66
N GLN A 80 2.39 -17.12 -0.45
CA GLN A 80 3.57 -16.41 -0.94
C GLN A 80 3.19 -15.32 -1.93
N GLY A 81 4.09 -14.35 -2.09
CA GLY A 81 3.96 -13.27 -3.06
C GLY A 81 5.33 -12.82 -3.54
N ILE A 82 5.36 -12.17 -4.70
CA ILE A 82 6.56 -11.60 -5.30
C ILE A 82 6.27 -10.17 -5.77
N TYR A 83 7.24 -9.28 -5.62
CA TYR A 83 7.18 -7.97 -6.26
C TYR A 83 7.51 -8.11 -7.74
N SER A 84 6.79 -7.41 -8.61
CA SER A 84 7.03 -7.45 -10.05
C SER A 84 6.69 -6.13 -10.69
N SER A 85 7.35 -5.83 -11.79
CA SER A 85 6.88 -4.82 -12.75
C SER A 85 5.83 -5.44 -13.67
N LEU A 86 4.98 -4.58 -14.22
CA LEU A 86 4.11 -4.85 -15.38
C LEU A 86 4.85 -4.39 -16.65
#